data_AF-A0A2V8TWP7-F1
#
_entry.id   AF-A0A2V8TWP7-F1
#
_cell.length_a   1.000
_cell.length_b   1.000
_cell.length_c   1.000
_cell.angle_alpha   90.00
_cell.angle_beta   90.00
_cell.angle_gamma   90.00
#
_symmetry.space_group_name_H-M   'P 1'
#
loop_
_entity.id
_entity.type
_entity.pdbx_description
1 polymer ?
#
loop_
_entity_poly.entity_id
_entity_poly.type
_entity_poly.pdbx_seq_one_letter_code
_entity_poly.pdbx_strand_id
1 'polypeptide(L)'
;MKFSRAVYGDAGTDPNLSYTLRLLPTDRIERFDITVNGEATHLKGGESHRYVWPGAGNSNFVLSLRLTGGSPLPVQNFTGTWALFHFFADADRPPAASGANTFGWVVRQGRGGQALMDYAFYADTGGGPAVFSKDFLSTLKCVVPVAR
;
A
#
# COMPACT_ATOMS: atom_id res chain seq x y z
N MET A 1 17.13 -9.40 -5.38
CA MET A 1 16.12 -9.62 -6.46
C MET A 1 15.87 -8.31 -7.20
N LYS A 2 15.58 -8.35 -8.51
CA LYS A 2 15.31 -7.15 -9.35
C LYS A 2 13.83 -6.76 -9.27
N PHE A 3 13.53 -5.45 -9.31
CA PHE A 3 12.16 -4.92 -9.34
C PHE A 3 11.31 -5.52 -10.47
N SER A 4 11.88 -5.62 -11.68
CA SER A 4 11.16 -6.17 -12.84
C SER A 4 10.65 -7.59 -12.61
N ARG A 5 11.45 -8.48 -12.02
CA ARG A 5 11.02 -9.85 -11.71
C ARG A 5 9.90 -9.87 -10.65
N ALA A 6 9.92 -8.94 -9.69
CA ALA A 6 8.87 -8.86 -8.68
C ALA A 6 7.53 -8.41 -9.27
N VAL A 7 7.58 -7.53 -10.27
CA VAL A 7 6.39 -6.88 -10.81
C VAL A 7 5.80 -7.63 -12.01
N TYR A 8 6.62 -8.24 -12.86
CA TYR A 8 6.19 -8.96 -14.07
C TYR A 8 6.23 -10.50 -13.91
N GLY A 9 6.70 -10.99 -12.76
CA GLY A 9 6.91 -12.40 -12.51
C GLY A 9 7.94 -13.03 -13.46
N ASP A 10 7.82 -14.34 -13.64
CA ASP A 10 8.74 -15.12 -14.49
C ASP A 10 8.39 -15.05 -15.98
N ALA A 11 7.12 -14.84 -16.32
CA ALA A 11 6.65 -14.75 -17.70
C ALA A 11 7.05 -13.41 -18.36
N GLY A 12 7.13 -12.32 -17.60
CA GLY A 12 7.76 -11.07 -18.05
C GLY A 12 6.93 -10.20 -19.00
N THR A 13 5.71 -10.61 -19.38
CA THR A 13 4.90 -9.90 -20.39
C THR A 13 4.01 -8.82 -19.78
N ASP A 14 3.27 -9.16 -18.74
CA ASP A 14 2.30 -8.27 -18.09
C ASP A 14 2.62 -8.11 -16.59
N PRO A 15 2.44 -6.91 -16.03
CA PRO A 15 2.61 -6.71 -14.60
C PRO A 15 1.53 -7.46 -13.82
N ASN A 16 1.91 -8.19 -12.77
CA ASN A 16 1.04 -9.09 -12.01
C ASN A 16 1.46 -9.26 -10.54
N LEU A 17 2.06 -8.22 -9.95
CA LEU A 17 2.53 -8.22 -8.56
C LEU A 17 1.40 -8.63 -7.61
N SER A 18 1.53 -9.82 -7.01
CA SER A 18 0.66 -10.27 -5.92
C SER A 18 1.15 -9.72 -4.59
N TYR A 19 0.22 -9.20 -3.78
CA TYR A 19 0.54 -8.71 -2.45
C TYR A 19 -0.63 -8.91 -1.49
N THR A 20 -0.33 -9.00 -0.21
CA THR A 20 -1.32 -9.12 0.86
C THR A 20 -1.26 -7.88 1.74
N LEU A 21 -2.41 -7.26 2.00
CA LEU A 21 -2.55 -6.16 2.92
C LEU A 21 -3.25 -6.61 4.19
N ARG A 22 -2.76 -6.11 5.32
CA ARG A 22 -3.38 -6.27 6.63
C ARG A 22 -3.28 -4.97 7.40
N LEU A 23 -4.42 -4.40 7.80
CA LEU A 23 -4.42 -3.31 8.76
C LEU A 23 -4.07 -3.89 10.13
N LEU A 24 -3.09 -3.30 10.82
CA LEU A 24 -2.77 -3.69 12.19
C LEU A 24 -3.93 -3.29 13.12
N PRO A 25 -4.38 -4.19 14.02
CA PRO A 25 -5.46 -3.88 14.96
C PRO A 25 -5.16 -2.64 15.80
N THR A 26 -6.18 -1.81 16.01
CA THR A 26 -6.13 -0.66 16.93
C THR A 26 -7.46 -0.58 17.69
N ASP A 27 -7.46 0.04 18.87
CA ASP A 27 -8.68 0.14 19.69
C ASP A 27 -9.74 1.08 19.08
N ARG A 28 -9.34 1.92 18.12
CA ARG A 28 -10.19 2.97 17.54
C ARG A 28 -10.85 2.59 16.22
N ILE A 29 -10.32 1.58 15.53
CA ILE A 29 -10.79 1.16 14.19
C ILE A 29 -11.47 -0.19 14.31
N GLU A 30 -12.79 -0.24 14.10
CA GLU A 30 -13.54 -1.50 14.11
C GLU A 30 -13.37 -2.24 12.77
N ARG A 31 -13.49 -1.49 11.68
CA ARG A 31 -13.46 -1.99 10.29
C ARG A 31 -12.83 -0.97 9.36
N PHE A 32 -12.46 -1.40 8.17
CA PHE A 32 -12.05 -0.52 7.09
C PHE A 32 -12.58 -1.02 5.76
N ASP A 33 -12.86 -0.05 4.89
CA ASP A 33 -13.30 -0.27 3.53
C ASP A 33 -12.13 0.12 2.63
N ILE A 34 -11.69 -0.81 1.80
CA ILE A 34 -10.61 -0.60 0.82
C ILE A 34 -11.15 -0.89 -0.57
N THR A 35 -10.89 0.01 -1.51
CA THR A 35 -11.18 -0.20 -2.94
C THR A 35 -9.88 -0.25 -3.70
N VAL A 36 -9.60 -1.38 -4.33
CA VAL A 36 -8.42 -1.62 -5.16
C VAL A 36 -8.89 -2.03 -6.54
N ASN A 37 -8.45 -1.33 -7.57
CA ASN A 37 -8.79 -1.62 -8.97
C ASN A 37 -10.31 -1.63 -9.27
N GLY A 38 -11.07 -0.84 -8.50
CA GLY A 38 -12.54 -0.78 -8.56
C GLY A 38 -13.26 -1.85 -7.73
N GLU A 39 -12.54 -2.82 -7.15
CA GLU A 39 -13.12 -3.83 -6.26
C GLU A 39 -13.10 -3.36 -4.81
N ALA A 40 -14.28 -3.27 -4.20
CA ALA A 40 -14.43 -2.90 -2.80
C ALA A 40 -14.41 -4.12 -1.88
N THR A 41 -13.58 -4.06 -0.83
CA THR A 41 -13.49 -5.08 0.23
C THR A 41 -13.67 -4.44 1.60
N HIS A 42 -14.39 -5.14 2.48
CA HIS A 42 -14.70 -4.70 3.83
C HIS A 42 -14.03 -5.65 4.82
N LEU A 43 -13.11 -5.13 5.63
CA LEU A 43 -12.23 -5.95 6.48
C LEU A 43 -12.21 -5.42 7.91
N LYS A 44 -11.93 -6.30 8.88
CA LYS A 44 -11.63 -5.93 10.26
C LYS A 44 -10.12 -5.76 10.48
N GLY A 45 -9.75 -5.01 11.52
CA GLY A 45 -8.35 -4.94 11.94
C GLY A 45 -7.77 -6.34 12.19
N GLY A 46 -6.59 -6.62 11.63
CA GLY A 46 -5.92 -7.91 11.69
C GLY A 46 -6.31 -8.89 10.57
N GLU A 47 -7.39 -8.66 9.83
CA GLU A 47 -7.73 -9.48 8.65
C GLU A 47 -6.78 -9.15 7.49
N SER A 48 -6.36 -10.19 6.77
CA SER A 48 -5.50 -10.08 5.61
C SER A 48 -6.30 -10.31 4.34
N HIS A 49 -6.03 -9.54 3.29
CA HIS A 49 -6.61 -9.77 1.97
C HIS A 49 -5.53 -9.67 0.89
N ARG A 50 -5.61 -10.57 -0.10
CA ARG A 50 -4.67 -10.63 -1.21
C ARG A 50 -5.22 -9.87 -2.40
N TYR A 51 -4.38 -9.04 -3.00
CA TYR A 51 -4.67 -8.27 -4.20
C TYR A 51 -3.60 -8.56 -5.27
N VAL A 52 -3.88 -8.11 -6.49
CA VAL A 52 -2.93 -8.14 -7.61
C VAL A 52 -2.84 -6.75 -8.22
N TRP A 53 -1.62 -6.27 -8.40
CA TRP A 53 -1.32 -5.04 -9.10
C TRP A 53 -0.83 -5.35 -10.53
N PRO A 54 -1.28 -4.60 -11.55
CA PRO A 54 -2.24 -3.50 -11.50
C PRO A 54 -3.69 -3.98 -11.47
N GLY A 55 -3.92 -5.30 -11.54
CA GLY A 55 -5.25 -5.92 -11.51
C GLY A 55 -6.09 -5.64 -12.75
N ALA A 56 -7.29 -6.22 -12.78
CA ALA A 56 -8.29 -5.91 -13.80
C ALA A 56 -9.18 -4.75 -13.33
N GLY A 57 -9.57 -3.85 -14.23
CA GLY A 57 -10.53 -2.78 -13.92
C GLY A 57 -9.91 -1.39 -13.73
N ASN A 58 -10.59 -0.54 -12.96
CA ASN A 58 -10.24 0.86 -12.79
C ASN A 58 -9.09 1.00 -11.78
N SER A 59 -7.87 1.26 -12.24
CA SER A 59 -6.72 1.41 -11.33
C SER A 59 -6.92 2.55 -10.32
N ASN A 60 -7.17 2.17 -9.06
CA ASN A 60 -7.34 3.08 -7.95
C ASN A 60 -6.96 2.40 -6.62
N PHE A 61 -6.76 3.23 -5.60
CA PHE A 61 -6.60 2.82 -4.22
C PHE A 61 -7.34 3.82 -3.33
N VAL A 62 -8.44 3.38 -2.72
CA VAL A 62 -9.25 4.21 -1.82
C VAL A 62 -9.33 3.51 -0.47
N LEU A 63 -9.17 4.27 0.61
CA LEU A 63 -9.27 3.76 1.98
C LEU A 63 -10.21 4.65 2.81
N SER A 64 -11.18 4.01 3.44
CA SER A 64 -12.02 4.61 4.48
C SER A 64 -11.95 3.78 5.76
N LEU A 65 -11.70 4.43 6.89
CA LEU A 65 -11.64 3.80 8.20
C LEU A 65 -12.98 3.95 8.90
N ARG A 66 -13.52 2.87 9.46
CA ARG A 66 -14.73 2.91 10.30
C ARG A 66 -14.32 2.91 11.76
N LEU A 67 -14.50 4.06 12.39
CA LEU A 67 -14.20 4.25 13.80
C LEU A 67 -15.26 3.57 14.67
N THR A 68 -14.84 3.03 15.81
CA THR A 68 -15.75 2.43 16.79
C THR A 68 -16.81 3.45 17.21
N GLY A 69 -18.09 3.13 16.96
CA GLY A 69 -19.22 4.00 17.28
C GLY A 69 -19.35 5.26 16.40
N GLY A 70 -18.63 5.35 15.29
CA GLY A 70 -18.60 6.52 14.40
C GLY A 70 -18.99 6.23 12.95
N SER A 71 -18.98 7.28 12.13
CA SER A 71 -19.16 7.19 10.68
C SER A 71 -17.85 6.81 9.96
N PRO A 72 -17.91 6.30 8.71
CA PRO A 72 -16.72 6.10 7.90
C PRO A 72 -15.96 7.41 7.71
N LEU A 73 -14.65 7.36 7.92
CA LEU A 73 -13.71 8.44 7.70
C LEU A 73 -12.87 8.12 6.46
N PRO A 74 -13.08 8.79 5.32
CA PRO A 74 -12.22 8.65 4.15
C PRO A 74 -10.85 9.25 4.45
N VAL A 75 -9.78 8.46 4.29
CA VAL A 75 -8.42 8.87 4.67
C VAL A 75 -7.43 8.85 3.52
N GLN A 76 -7.67 8.06 2.47
CA GLN A 76 -6.80 8.01 1.30
C GLN A 76 -7.60 7.82 0.02
N ASN A 77 -7.17 8.48 -1.06
CA ASN A 77 -7.77 8.37 -2.37
C ASN A 77 -6.72 8.64 -3.45
N PHE A 78 -6.27 7.58 -4.13
CA PHE A 78 -5.33 7.63 -5.23
C PHE A 78 -5.93 6.98 -6.47
N THR A 79 -5.62 7.55 -7.64
CA THR A 79 -6.09 7.06 -8.94
C THR A 79 -4.92 6.77 -9.89
N GLY A 80 -5.19 5.98 -10.91
CA GLY A 80 -4.21 5.56 -11.91
C GLY A 80 -3.47 4.29 -11.53
N THR A 81 -2.74 3.73 -12.50
CA THR A 81 -2.02 2.46 -12.35
C THR A 81 -1.06 2.48 -11.16
N TRP A 82 -0.47 3.63 -10.82
CA TRP A 82 0.48 3.76 -9.70
C TRP A 82 -0.14 4.12 -8.35
N ALA A 83 -1.48 4.12 -8.24
CA ALA A 83 -2.21 4.51 -7.02
C ALA A 83 -1.71 3.79 -5.76
N LEU A 84 -1.49 2.47 -5.85
CA LEU A 84 -0.98 1.66 -4.74
C LEU A 84 0.42 2.11 -4.27
N PHE A 85 1.31 2.42 -5.21
CA PHE A 85 2.66 2.88 -4.90
C PHE A 85 2.64 4.27 -4.26
N HIS A 86 1.75 5.15 -4.74
CA HIS A 86 1.56 6.47 -4.16
C HIS A 86 1.06 6.38 -2.71
N PHE A 87 0.12 5.48 -2.42
CA PHE A 87 -0.34 5.23 -1.05
C PHE A 87 0.83 4.91 -0.10
N PHE A 88 1.68 3.94 -0.45
CA PHE A 88 2.83 3.57 0.38
C PHE A 88 3.92 4.64 0.42
N ALA A 89 4.10 5.39 -0.66
CA ALA A 89 5.01 6.52 -0.68
C ALA A 89 4.52 7.65 0.23
N ASP A 90 3.21 7.81 0.45
CA ASP A 90 2.62 8.83 1.32
C ASP A 90 2.71 8.48 2.82
N ALA A 91 3.22 7.31 3.19
CA ALA A 91 3.35 6.90 4.59
C ALA A 91 4.21 7.89 5.41
N ASP A 92 3.66 8.39 6.52
CA ASP A 92 4.36 9.23 7.50
C ASP A 92 5.53 8.48 8.15
N ARG A 93 5.36 7.18 8.35
CA ARG A 93 6.35 6.27 8.94
C ARG A 93 6.64 5.15 7.94
N PRO A 94 7.73 5.24 7.16
CA PRO A 94 8.13 4.18 6.26
C PRO A 94 8.62 2.94 7.05
N PRO A 95 8.68 1.78 6.41
CA PRO A 95 9.21 0.56 7.02
C PRO A 95 10.64 0.75 7.52
N ALA A 96 10.95 0.19 8.69
CA ALA A 96 12.32 0.14 9.18
C ALA A 96 13.22 -0.67 8.23
N ALA A 97 14.47 -0.23 8.06
CA ALA A 97 15.44 -0.76 7.09
C ALA A 97 15.71 -2.28 7.21
N SER A 98 15.36 -2.92 8.33
CA SER A 98 15.62 -4.33 8.62
C SER A 98 14.48 -5.29 8.22
N GLY A 99 13.70 -4.98 7.17
CA GLY A 99 12.69 -5.89 6.65
C GLY A 99 11.34 -5.83 7.36
N ALA A 100 11.04 -4.73 8.05
CA ALA A 100 9.67 -4.46 8.46
C ALA A 100 8.85 -4.14 7.20
N ASN A 101 7.71 -4.80 7.01
CA ASN A 101 6.79 -4.56 5.90
C ASN A 101 5.61 -3.67 6.35
N THR A 102 5.86 -2.86 7.37
CA THR A 102 4.84 -2.06 8.06
C THR A 102 5.01 -0.59 7.73
N PHE A 103 3.94 0.03 7.27
CA PHE A 103 3.85 1.44 6.91
C PHE A 103 2.83 2.10 7.82
N GLY A 104 3.12 3.30 8.33
CA GLY A 104 2.26 4.01 9.25
C GLY A 104 1.84 5.38 8.73
N TRP A 105 0.60 5.76 8.98
CA TRP A 105 0.03 7.06 8.66
C TRP A 105 -0.55 7.71 9.92
N VAL A 106 -0.60 9.03 9.92
CA VAL A 106 -1.23 9.85 10.94
C VAL A 106 -2.36 10.64 10.27
N VAL A 107 -3.59 10.34 10.66
CA VAL A 107 -4.76 11.09 10.22
C VAL A 107 -4.75 12.44 10.93
N ARG A 108 -4.78 13.52 10.16
CA ARG A 108 -4.76 14.90 10.66
C ARG A 108 -6.06 15.61 10.30
N GLN A 109 -6.60 16.40 11.21
CA GLN A 109 -7.86 17.12 11.00
C GLN A 109 -7.80 18.56 11.56
N GLY A 110 -8.68 19.43 11.05
CA GLY A 110 -8.87 20.80 11.54
C GLY A 110 -7.85 21.81 10.99
N ARG A 111 -8.07 23.09 11.29
CA ARG A 111 -7.28 24.22 10.77
C ARG A 111 -5.81 24.30 11.25
N GLY A 112 -5.35 23.32 12.03
CA GLY A 112 -3.95 23.19 12.46
C GLY A 112 -3.31 21.84 12.13
N GLY A 113 -4.00 20.97 11.39
CA GLY A 113 -3.48 19.63 11.06
C GLY A 113 -3.19 18.78 12.30
N GLN A 114 -3.98 18.93 13.36
CA GLN A 114 -3.77 18.17 14.60
C GLN A 114 -3.94 16.68 14.33
N ALA A 115 -3.03 15.88 14.89
CA ALA A 115 -3.08 14.43 14.80
C ALA A 115 -4.32 13.91 15.55
N LEU A 116 -5.22 13.28 14.82
CA LEU A 116 -6.45 12.68 15.35
C LEU A 116 -6.17 11.25 15.82
N MET A 117 -5.51 10.47 14.98
CA MET A 117 -5.14 9.08 15.24
C MET A 117 -4.08 8.61 14.25
N ASP A 118 -3.54 7.43 14.49
CA ASP A 118 -2.64 6.76 13.58
C ASP A 118 -3.13 5.35 13.23
N TYR A 119 -2.70 4.87 12.07
CA TYR A 119 -2.98 3.52 11.61
C TYR A 119 -1.78 2.98 10.84
N ALA A 120 -1.65 1.66 10.77
CA ALA A 120 -0.55 1.01 10.10
C ALA A 120 -0.99 -0.19 9.29
N PHE A 121 -0.45 -0.33 8.08
CA PHE A 121 -0.62 -1.50 7.24
C PHE A 121 0.65 -2.33 7.22
N TYR A 122 0.48 -3.63 7.36
CA TYR A 122 1.48 -4.61 6.95
C TYR A 122 1.22 -5.03 5.50
N ALA A 123 2.26 -5.02 4.67
CA ALA A 123 2.21 -5.32 3.25
C ALA A 123 3.20 -6.44 2.89
N ASP A 124 2.70 -7.61 2.49
CA ASP A 124 3.53 -8.77 2.14
C ASP A 124 3.51 -9.03 0.64
N THR A 125 4.68 -9.16 0.03
CA THR A 125 4.86 -9.51 -1.38
C THR A 125 5.33 -10.95 -1.58
N GLY A 126 5.11 -11.83 -0.60
CA GLY A 126 5.38 -13.27 -0.68
C GLY A 126 6.85 -13.61 -0.72
N GLY A 127 7.69 -12.90 0.05
CA GLY A 127 9.15 -13.06 0.03
C GLY A 127 9.86 -12.35 -1.13
N GLY A 128 9.12 -11.59 -1.95
CA GLY A 128 9.69 -10.68 -2.95
C GLY A 128 10.43 -9.47 -2.34
N PRO A 129 11.14 -8.67 -3.16
CA PRO A 129 11.78 -7.44 -2.68
C PRO A 129 10.76 -6.43 -2.16
N ALA A 130 11.21 -5.48 -1.33
CA ALA A 130 10.39 -4.42 -0.75
C ALA A 130 9.96 -3.35 -1.78
N VAL A 131 9.19 -3.74 -2.79
CA VAL A 131 8.81 -2.89 -3.94
C VAL A 131 8.02 -1.64 -3.57
N PHE A 132 7.40 -1.60 -2.39
CA PHE A 132 6.69 -0.43 -1.86
C PHE A 132 7.59 0.50 -1.03
N SER A 133 8.83 0.10 -0.72
CA SER A 133 9.78 0.93 0.01
C SER A 133 10.37 2.01 -0.88
N LYS A 134 10.32 3.26 -0.43
CA LYS A 134 11.01 4.39 -1.05
C LYS A 134 12.51 4.12 -1.19
N ASP A 135 13.14 3.54 -0.17
CA ASP A 135 14.57 3.23 -0.18
C ASP A 135 14.89 2.25 -1.29
N PHE A 136 14.09 1.17 -1.41
CA PHE A 136 14.26 0.21 -2.50
C PHE A 136 14.11 0.85 -3.88
N LEU A 137 13.05 1.65 -4.09
CA LEU A 137 12.81 2.34 -5.36
C LEU A 137 13.91 3.36 -5.69
N SER A 138 14.49 4.04 -4.69
CA SER A 138 15.60 4.98 -4.88
C SER A 138 16.89 4.32 -5.38
N THR A 139 17.05 3.00 -5.17
CA THR A 139 18.20 2.24 -5.70
C THR A 139 18.07 1.92 -7.19
N LEU A 140 16.89 2.11 -7.80
CA LEU A 140 16.67 1.82 -9.20
C LEU A 140 17.42 2.84 -10.06
N LYS A 141 18.37 2.35 -10.86
CA LYS A 141 19.16 3.16 -11.79
C LYS A 141 18.99 2.60 -13.19
N CYS A 142 18.86 3.48 -14.17
CA CYS A 142 18.98 3.10 -15.57
C CYS A 142 20.45 2.81 -15.84
N VAL A 143 20.80 1.55 -16.07
CA VAL A 143 22.13 1.19 -16.56
C VAL A 143 22.07 1.29 -18.08
N VAL A 144 22.62 2.36 -18.64
CA VAL A 144 22.77 2.50 -20.09
C VAL A 144 23.78 1.43 -20.52
N PRO A 145 23.43 0.49 -21.43
CA PRO A 145 24.42 -0.41 -21.97
C PRO A 145 25.43 0.41 -22.79
N VAL A 146 26.67 0.47 -22.32
CA VAL A 146 27.78 0.95 -23.16
C VAL A 146 27.91 -0.06 -24.30
N ALA A 147 27.77 0.43 -25.54
CA ALA A 147 27.89 -0.38 -26.75
C ALA A 147 29.20 -1.19 -26.72
N ARG A 148 29.10 -2.48 -27.08
CA ARG A 148 30.26 -3.32 -27.39
C ARG A 148 30.72 -3.06 -28.80
#